data_AF-A0ABD5VX60-F1
#
_entry.id   AF-A0ABD5VX60-F1
#
_cell.length_a   1.000
_cell.length_b   1.000
_cell.length_c   1.000
_cell.angle_alpha   90.00
_cell.angle_beta   90.00
_cell.angle_gamma   90.00
#
_symmetry.space_group_name_H-M   'P 1'
#
loop_
_entity.id
_entity.type
_entity.pdbx_description
1 polymer ?
#
loop_
_entity_poly.entity_id
_entity_poly.type
_entity_poly.pdbx_seq_one_letter_code
_entity_poly.pdbx_strand_id
1 'polypeptide(L)' 'MADLIVKSAVKDQLEGKNVASDFYDALDAEVQELLERAADRADANGRKTVQSRDL' A
#
# COMPACT_ATOMS: atom_id res chain seq x y z
N MET A 1 1.79 12.53 5.23
CA MET A 1 0.51 12.73 4.51
C MET A 1 0.36 11.45 3.74
N ALA A 2 -0.73 10.73 3.93
CA ALA A 2 -0.93 9.47 3.22
C ALA A 2 -1.29 9.79 1.76
N ASP A 3 -0.41 9.43 0.83
CA ASP A 3 -0.51 9.80 -0.58
C ASP A 3 -1.05 8.64 -1.43
N LEU A 4 -0.89 7.39 -0.98
CA LEU A 4 -1.35 6.18 -1.66
C LEU A 4 -2.67 5.65 -1.09
N ILE A 5 -2.95 5.88 0.19
CA ILE A 5 -4.15 5.34 0.86
C ILE A 5 -5.24 6.40 1.10
N VAL A 6 -6.50 5.99 0.94
CA VAL A 6 -7.66 6.83 1.26
C VAL A 6 -8.07 6.62 2.72
N LYS A 7 -7.87 7.63 3.57
CA LYS A 7 -8.11 7.55 5.03
C LYS A 7 -9.53 7.13 5.40
N SER A 8 -10.55 7.54 4.64
CA SER A 8 -11.95 7.14 4.90
C SER A 8 -12.15 5.64 4.70
N ALA A 9 -11.66 5.09 3.58
CA ALA A 9 -11.73 3.65 3.32
C ALA A 9 -11.04 2.82 4.40
N VAL A 10 -9.91 3.31 4.94
CA VAL A 10 -9.22 2.66 6.06
C VAL A 10 -10.07 2.68 7.34
N LYS A 11 -10.76 3.79 7.64
CA LYS A 11 -11.67 3.87 8.78
C LYS A 11 -12.88 2.93 8.62
N ASP A 12 -13.41 2.84 7.40
CA ASP A 12 -14.54 1.95 7.07
C ASP A 12 -14.15 0.47 7.21
N GLN A 13 -12.88 0.10 7.02
CA GLN A 13 -12.41 -1.28 7.27
C GLN A 13 -12.10 -1.57 8.74
N LEU A 14 -11.86 -0.53 9.54
CA LEU A 14 -11.49 -0.63 10.95
C LEU A 14 -12.65 -0.23 11.87
N GLU A 15 -13.90 -0.48 11.44
CA GLU A 15 -15.11 -0.07 12.17
C GLU A 15 -15.02 -0.40 13.67
N GLY A 16 -15.46 0.56 14.50
CA GLY A 16 -15.42 0.43 15.96
C GLY A 16 -14.03 0.68 16.57
N LYS A 17 -13.02 1.08 15.79
CA LYS A 17 -11.70 1.47 16.30
C LYS A 17 -11.41 2.94 16.02
N ASN A 18 -10.83 3.62 17.01
CA ASN A 18 -10.17 4.90 16.76
C ASN A 18 -8.83 4.64 16.09
N VAL A 19 -8.57 5.35 15.00
CA VAL A 19 -7.31 5.23 14.24
C VAL A 19 -6.45 6.44 14.58
N ALA A 20 -5.25 6.18 15.08
CA ALA A 20 -4.27 7.22 15.39
C ALA A 20 -3.79 7.92 14.11
N SER A 21 -3.36 9.17 14.21
CA SER A 21 -2.98 9.95 13.02
C SER A 21 -1.72 9.45 12.32
N ASP A 22 -0.77 8.90 13.09
CA ASP A 22 0.49 8.31 12.64
C ASP A 22 0.31 6.93 11.97
N PHE A 23 -0.75 6.21 12.32
CA PHE A 23 -1.09 4.94 11.65
C PHE A 23 -1.22 5.09 10.13
N TYR A 24 -1.78 6.22 9.67
CA TYR A 24 -1.94 6.44 8.23
C TYR A 24 -0.59 6.58 7.52
N ASP A 25 0.37 7.28 8.12
CA ASP A 25 1.69 7.45 7.51
C ASP A 25 2.45 6.11 7.51
N ALA A 26 2.32 5.31 8.57
CA ALA A 26 2.90 3.97 8.63
C ALA A 26 2.30 3.01 7.58
N LEU A 27 0.97 3.00 7.44
CA LEU A 27 0.29 2.16 6.45
C LEU A 27 0.63 2.60 5.02
N ASP A 28 0.76 3.89 4.76
CA ASP A 28 1.14 4.42 3.45
C ASP A 28 2.55 3.96 3.05
N ALA A 29 3.50 3.98 3.99
CA ALA A 29 4.86 3.48 3.78
C ALA A 29 4.89 1.98 3.45
N GLU A 30 4.12 1.16 4.18
CA GLU A 30 3.99 -0.28 3.91
C GLU A 30 3.42 -0.57 2.51
N VAL A 31 2.41 0.20 2.09
CA VAL A 31 1.83 0.09 0.74
C VAL A 31 2.85 0.51 -0.32
N GLN A 32 3.61 1.57 -0.08
CA GLN A 32 4.68 2.01 -0.98
C GLN A 32 5.73 0.91 -1.17
N GLU A 33 6.26 0.34 -0.09
CA GLU A 33 7.25 -0.74 -0.15
C GLU A 33 6.71 -1.99 -0.85
N LEU A 34 5.42 -2.30 -0.67
CA LEU A 34 4.76 -3.40 -1.38
C LEU A 34 4.70 -3.16 -2.90
N LEU A 35 4.36 -1.94 -3.33
CA LEU A 35 4.30 -1.57 -4.74
C LEU A 35 5.69 -1.54 -5.39
N GLU A 36 6.69 -0.99 -4.70
CA GLU A 36 8.08 -0.98 -5.17
C GLU A 36 8.61 -2.39 -5.40
N ARG A 37 8.42 -3.29 -4.42
CA ARG A 37 8.83 -4.70 -4.57
C ARG A 37 8.10 -5.40 -5.72
N ALA A 38 6.82 -5.09 -5.93
CA ALA A 38 6.06 -5.65 -7.04
C ALA A 38 6.55 -5.15 -8.40
N ALA A 39 6.90 -3.86 -8.50
CA ALA A 39 7.52 -3.30 -9.69
C ALA A 39 8.89 -3.95 -9.96
N ASP A 40 9.74 -4.06 -8.93
CA ASP A 40 11.07 -4.67 -9.03
C ASP A 40 11.00 -6.13 -9.51
N ARG A 41 10.04 -6.91 -8.99
CA ARG A 41 9.83 -8.29 -9.44
C ARG A 41 9.35 -8.36 -10.89
N ALA A 42 8.48 -7.45 -11.31
CA ALA A 42 8.05 -7.39 -12.72
C ALA A 42 9.24 -7.07 -13.64
N ASP A 43 10.03 -6.07 -13.27
CA ASP A 43 11.21 -5.63 -14.02
C ASP A 43 12.30 -6.71 -14.05
N ALA A 44 12.58 -7.38 -12.94
CA ALA A 44 13.53 -8.49 -12.85
C ALA A 44 13.13 -9.68 -13.76
N ASN A 45 11.84 -9.80 -14.08
CA ASN A 45 11.32 -10.79 -15.01
C ASN A 45 11.13 -10.24 -16.44
N GLY A 46 11.65 -9.04 -16.73
CA GLY A 46 11.57 -8.41 -18.04
C GLY A 46 10.16 -7.99 -18.45
N ARG A 47 9.25 -7.79 -17.49
CA ARG A 47 7.84 -7.46 -17.74
C ARG A 47 7.57 -6.00 -17.37
N LYS A 48 6.82 -5.30 -18.23
CA LYS A 48 6.30 -3.94 -17.96
C LYS A 48 4.95 -3.92 -17.24
N THR A 49 4.37 -5.10 -17.02
CA THR A 49 3.08 -5.27 -16.37
C THR A 49 3.28 -5.97 -15.05
N VAL A 50 2.98 -5.25 -13.96
CA VAL A 50 2.86 -5.82 -12.61
C VAL A 50 1.65 -6.76 -12.59
N GLN A 51 1.84 -7.95 -12.03
CA GLN A 51 0.85 -9.01 -11.95
C GLN A 51 0.64 -9.43 -10.49
N SER A 52 -0.42 -10.18 -10.21
CA SER A 52 -0.72 -10.64 -8.84
C SER A 52 0.39 -11.48 -8.21
N ARG A 53 1.25 -12.11 -9.02
CA ARG A 53 2.44 -12.86 -8.54
C ARG A 53 3.61 -11.97 -8.11
N ASP A 54 3.54 -10.68 -8.43
CA ASP A 54 4.58 -9.71 -8.07
C ASP A 54 4.30 -9.05 -6.72
N LEU A 55 3.04 -9.05 -6.25
CA LEU A 55 2.69 -8.66 -4.88
C LEU A 55 3.38 -9.57 -3.84
#